data_AF-A0A9D4PV68-F1
#
_entry.id   AF-A0A9D4PV68-F1
#
_cell.length_a   1.000
_cell.length_b   1.000
_cell.length_c   1.000
_cell.angle_alpha   90.00
_cell.angle_beta   90.00
_cell.angle_gamma   90.00
#
_symmetry.space_group_name_H-M   'P 1'
#
loop_
_entity.id
_entity.type
_entity.pdbx_description
1 polymer ?
#
loop_
_entity_poly.entity_id
_entity_poly.type
_entity_poly.pdbx_seq_one_letter_code
_entity_poly.pdbx_strand_id
1 'polypeptide(L)'
;MIGVDYDYAGQCGGGDKPKPPEIGHSYIAKYEMNSIDSNHPAWVEEYFDYDGKRAKISAYVLGVEFVDIYDYGRGTATSYRLSRPESSGWSSKIEDTCETVEMAKFKPALQIPSYPFSKTAKPGPPRMTRSNRALKYGPPYNYTYLEDHIGKETRNIKSEVFRGCINEEHLNFSLRSNFYWGSE
;
A
#
# COMPACT_ATOMS: atom_id res chain seq x y z
N MET A 1 5.85 -10.25 -7.50
CA MET A 1 4.53 -9.59 -7.38
C MET A 1 4.11 -9.75 -5.94
N ILE A 2 3.83 -8.66 -5.22
CA ILE A 2 3.25 -8.77 -3.89
C ILE A 2 1.73 -8.86 -4.07
N GLY A 3 1.05 -9.71 -3.30
CA GLY A 3 -0.41 -9.74 -3.20
C GLY A 3 -0.77 -9.65 -1.72
N VAL A 4 -1.89 -9.00 -1.38
CA VAL A 4 -2.34 -8.86 0.02
C VAL A 4 -3.76 -9.39 0.21
N ASP A 5 -3.95 -10.30 1.17
CA ASP A 5 -5.24 -10.94 1.48
C ASP A 5 -5.54 -10.97 3.00
N TYR A 6 -6.82 -10.84 3.40
CA TYR A 6 -7.26 -10.58 4.78
C TYR A 6 -8.21 -11.66 5.37
N ASP A 7 -7.88 -12.29 6.51
CA ASP A 7 -8.69 -13.40 7.10
C ASP A 7 -8.55 -13.66 8.65
N TYR A 8 -9.39 -14.45 9.34
CA TYR A 8 -9.45 -14.52 10.84
C TYR A 8 -8.43 -15.46 11.56
N ALA A 9 -7.74 -14.92 12.60
CA ALA A 9 -6.52 -15.38 13.33
C ALA A 9 -6.36 -16.86 13.77
N GLY A 10 -5.11 -17.36 13.75
CA GLY A 10 -4.65 -18.70 14.15
C GLY A 10 -3.13 -18.68 14.41
N GLN A 11 -2.65 -19.45 15.39
CA GLN A 11 -1.32 -19.34 16.02
C GLN A 11 -0.14 -19.68 15.08
N CYS A 12 0.99 -18.97 15.25
CA CYS A 12 2.19 -19.10 14.40
C CYS A 12 3.34 -19.81 15.16
N GLY A 13 3.72 -21.01 14.70
CA GLY A 13 4.80 -21.84 15.28
C GLY A 13 6.15 -21.70 14.55
N GLY A 14 7.25 -21.76 15.32
CA GLY A 14 8.63 -21.60 14.88
C GLY A 14 9.33 -22.90 14.46
N GLY A 15 10.13 -22.79 13.40
CA GLY A 15 11.04 -23.77 12.79
C GLY A 15 11.85 -23.07 11.68
N ASP A 16 12.81 -23.77 11.05
CA ASP A 16 13.70 -23.31 9.95
C ASP A 16 12.93 -22.93 8.67
N LYS A 17 12.09 -21.91 8.78
CA LYS A 17 11.25 -21.39 7.72
C LYS A 17 11.93 -20.17 7.10
N PRO A 18 11.66 -19.88 5.80
CA PRO A 18 12.09 -18.64 5.17
C PRO A 18 11.78 -17.44 6.07
N LYS A 19 12.75 -16.55 6.23
CA LYS A 19 12.52 -15.29 6.92
C LYS A 19 11.83 -14.33 5.96
N PRO A 20 10.83 -13.55 6.44
CA PRO A 20 10.27 -12.47 5.65
C PRO A 20 11.39 -11.55 5.11
N PRO A 21 11.43 -11.24 3.80
CA PRO A 21 12.43 -10.32 3.24
C PRO A 21 12.53 -9.00 4.01
N GLU A 22 13.75 -8.51 4.22
CA GLU A 22 13.91 -7.17 4.81
C GLU A 22 13.58 -6.08 3.79
N ILE A 23 12.84 -5.07 4.24
CA ILE A 23 12.55 -3.87 3.43
C ILE A 23 13.52 -2.78 3.86
N GLY A 24 14.17 -2.14 2.88
CA GLY A 24 15.02 -0.97 3.11
C GLY A 24 14.26 0.24 3.67
N HIS A 25 14.97 1.33 3.94
CA HIS A 25 14.36 2.59 4.41
C HIS A 25 13.41 3.19 3.37
N SER A 26 13.69 2.98 2.09
CA SER A 26 12.93 3.41 0.93
C SER A 26 12.63 2.20 0.05
N TYR A 27 11.52 2.24 -0.70
CA TYR A 27 11.14 1.15 -1.59
C TYR A 27 10.30 1.63 -2.78
N ILE A 28 10.28 0.80 -3.82
CA ILE A 28 9.27 0.85 -4.88
C ILE A 28 8.57 -0.51 -4.88
N ALA A 29 7.26 -0.52 -4.74
CA ALA A 29 6.46 -1.74 -4.69
C ALA A 29 5.40 -1.74 -5.79
N LYS A 30 5.18 -2.92 -6.40
CA LYS A 30 4.10 -3.16 -7.35
C LYS A 30 3.33 -4.40 -6.93
N TYR A 31 2.03 -4.24 -6.73
CA TYR A 31 1.20 -5.29 -6.16
C TYR A 31 -0.25 -5.23 -6.58
N GLU A 32 -0.93 -6.36 -6.50
CA GLU A 32 -2.38 -6.42 -6.63
C GLU A 32 -2.98 -6.36 -5.23
N MET A 33 -3.93 -5.46 -5.03
CA MET A 33 -4.64 -5.29 -3.76
C MET A 33 -6.12 -5.60 -3.94
N ASN A 34 -6.62 -6.54 -3.16
CA ASN A 34 -8.05 -6.74 -3.00
C ASN A 34 -8.54 -5.78 -1.91
N SER A 35 -9.09 -4.64 -2.32
CA SER A 35 -9.69 -3.68 -1.40
C SER A 35 -10.99 -4.25 -0.80
N ILE A 36 -11.25 -3.95 0.47
CA ILE A 36 -12.49 -4.33 1.15
C ILE A 36 -13.71 -3.64 0.48
N ASP A 37 -13.51 -2.45 -0.09
CA ASP A 37 -14.60 -1.62 -0.63
C ASP A 37 -14.86 -1.83 -2.13
N SER A 38 -13.87 -2.34 -2.88
CA SER A 38 -14.04 -2.65 -4.29
C SER A 38 -13.96 -4.16 -4.46
N ASN A 39 -15.08 -4.79 -4.85
CA ASN A 39 -15.13 -6.20 -5.31
C ASN A 39 -14.24 -6.49 -6.56
N HIS A 40 -13.32 -5.59 -6.88
CA HIS A 40 -12.38 -5.65 -7.97
C HIS A 40 -10.95 -5.46 -7.43
N PRO A 41 -9.99 -6.27 -7.90
CA PRO A 41 -8.58 -6.04 -7.59
C PRO A 41 -8.14 -4.68 -8.14
N ALA A 42 -7.34 -3.98 -7.35
CA ALA A 42 -6.64 -2.77 -7.76
C ALA A 42 -5.16 -3.10 -8.02
N TRP A 43 -4.61 -2.62 -9.12
CA TRP A 43 -3.17 -2.64 -9.35
C TRP A 43 -2.54 -1.42 -8.71
N VAL A 44 -1.64 -1.64 -7.75
CA VAL A 44 -1.02 -0.58 -6.96
C VAL A 44 0.47 -0.49 -7.27
N GLU A 45 0.95 0.73 -7.43
CA GLU A 45 2.36 1.09 -7.45
C GLU A 45 2.64 2.11 -6.33
N GLU A 46 3.50 1.74 -5.40
CA GLU A 46 3.97 2.60 -4.33
C GLU A 46 5.42 3.03 -4.57
N TYR A 47 5.70 4.30 -4.34
CA TYR A 47 7.04 4.86 -4.24
C TYR A 47 7.16 5.48 -2.85
N PHE A 48 8.06 4.96 -2.02
CA PHE A 48 8.28 5.44 -0.67
C PHE A 48 9.75 5.83 -0.51
N ASP A 49 9.99 7.14 -0.42
CA ASP A 49 11.31 7.73 -0.31
C ASP A 49 11.45 8.42 1.05
N TYR A 50 11.97 7.66 2.01
CA TYR A 50 12.13 8.13 3.39
C TYR A 50 13.14 9.27 3.49
N ASP A 51 14.25 9.18 2.76
CA ASP A 51 15.34 10.16 2.80
C ASP A 51 14.94 11.46 2.10
N GLY A 52 14.29 11.34 0.94
CA GLY A 52 13.70 12.47 0.20
C GLY A 52 12.41 13.00 0.79
N LYS A 53 11.87 12.37 1.84
CA LYS A 53 10.63 12.74 2.55
C LYS A 53 9.42 12.83 1.62
N ARG A 54 9.29 11.86 0.72
CA ARG A 54 8.24 11.81 -0.30
C ARG A 54 7.65 10.44 -0.43
N ALA A 55 6.35 10.37 -0.61
CA ALA A 55 5.68 9.13 -0.94
C ALA A 55 4.70 9.36 -2.08
N LYS A 56 4.49 8.35 -2.90
CA LYS A 56 3.47 8.31 -3.94
C LYS A 56 2.79 6.96 -3.89
N ILE A 57 1.50 6.96 -4.12
CA ILE A 57 0.73 5.75 -4.39
C ILE A 57 -0.09 6.00 -5.64
N SER A 58 0.03 5.12 -6.62
CA SER A 58 -0.85 5.04 -7.77
C SER A 58 -1.65 3.74 -7.68
N ALA A 59 -2.94 3.81 -7.95
CA ALA A 59 -3.81 2.66 -7.97
C ALA A 59 -4.73 2.69 -9.17
N TYR A 60 -4.74 1.59 -9.91
CA TYR A 60 -5.58 1.40 -11.08
C TYR A 60 -6.67 0.38 -10.79
N VAL A 61 -7.92 0.83 -10.91
CA VAL A 61 -9.12 0.00 -10.70
C VAL A 61 -10.18 0.40 -11.73
N LEU A 62 -10.76 -0.60 -12.42
CA LEU A 62 -11.86 -0.41 -13.36
C LEU A 62 -11.65 0.68 -14.44
N GLY A 63 -10.45 0.77 -15.05
CA GLY A 63 -10.19 1.77 -16.08
C GLY A 63 -9.75 3.14 -15.57
N VAL A 64 -9.66 3.30 -14.25
CA VAL A 64 -9.37 4.57 -13.59
C VAL A 64 -8.11 4.44 -12.75
N GLU A 65 -7.17 5.35 -12.97
CA GLU A 65 -5.97 5.53 -12.13
C GLU A 65 -6.21 6.66 -11.12
N PHE A 66 -5.88 6.40 -9.86
CA PHE A 66 -5.89 7.35 -8.77
C PHE A 66 -4.47 7.51 -8.27
N VAL A 67 -4.02 8.75 -8.11
CA VAL A 67 -2.65 9.02 -7.68
C VAL A 67 -2.66 10.02 -6.55
N ASP A 68 -2.00 9.65 -5.45
CA ASP A 68 -1.74 10.53 -4.31
C ASP A 68 -0.23 10.69 -4.14
N ILE A 69 0.23 11.94 -4.03
CA ILE A 69 1.64 12.31 -3.82
C ILE A 69 1.73 13.09 -2.52
N TYR A 70 2.54 12.59 -1.59
CA TYR A 70 2.77 13.14 -0.27
C TYR A 70 4.17 13.77 -0.24
N ASP A 71 4.26 15.08 0.00
CA ASP A 71 5.51 15.79 0.25
C ASP A 71 5.59 16.12 1.74
N TYR A 72 6.29 15.28 2.51
CA TYR A 72 6.47 15.46 3.95
C TYR A 72 7.39 16.64 4.26
N GLY A 73 8.27 17.03 3.33
CA GLY A 73 9.11 18.22 3.47
C GLY A 73 8.28 19.51 3.49
N ARG A 74 7.21 19.55 2.69
CA ARG A 74 6.28 20.70 2.58
C ARG A 74 5.01 20.55 3.41
N GLY A 75 4.70 19.34 3.87
CA GLY A 75 3.46 19.04 4.58
C GLY A 75 2.22 19.10 3.69
N THR A 76 2.37 18.80 2.40
CA THR A 76 1.31 18.88 1.40
C THR A 76 1.05 17.52 0.76
N ALA A 77 -0.20 17.26 0.41
CA ALA A 77 -0.58 16.14 -0.44
C ALA A 77 -1.21 16.69 -1.72
N THR A 78 -0.84 16.10 -2.86
CA THR A 78 -1.45 16.35 -4.17
C THR A 78 -2.11 15.07 -4.64
N SER A 79 -3.39 15.14 -5.00
CA SER A 79 -4.10 14.00 -5.60
C SER A 79 -4.55 14.36 -7.00
N TYR A 80 -4.65 13.35 -7.87
CA TYR A 80 -5.32 13.48 -9.16
C TYR A 80 -5.88 12.13 -9.62
N ARG A 81 -6.88 12.19 -10.49
CA ARG A 81 -7.51 11.03 -11.12
C ARG A 81 -7.33 11.07 -12.62
N LEU A 82 -6.99 9.93 -13.21
CA LEU A 82 -6.92 9.73 -14.66
C LEU A 82 -7.91 8.65 -15.06
N SER A 83 -8.88 8.99 -15.93
CA SER A 83 -9.71 8.00 -16.60
C SER A 83 -9.08 7.67 -17.95
N ARG A 84 -8.77 6.41 -18.23
CA ARG A 84 -8.32 5.97 -19.56
C ARG A 84 -9.47 5.21 -20.24
N PRO A 85 -10.30 5.87 -21.07
CA PRO A 85 -11.32 5.14 -21.83
C PRO A 85 -10.65 4.19 -22.83
N GLU A 86 -11.12 2.94 -22.90
CA GLU A 86 -10.58 1.88 -23.76
C GLU A 86 -10.85 2.07 -25.26
N SER A 87 -11.55 3.11 -25.68
CA SER A 87 -11.88 3.34 -27.09
C SER A 87 -11.48 4.73 -27.57
N SER A 88 -10.53 4.75 -28.52
CA SER A 88 -10.31 5.76 -29.56
C SER A 88 -10.21 7.24 -29.14
N GLY A 89 -9.01 7.79 -29.32
CA GLY A 89 -8.81 9.22 -29.53
C GLY A 89 -8.70 10.02 -28.23
N TRP A 90 -7.48 10.08 -27.69
CA TRP A 90 -6.98 11.13 -26.79
C TRP A 90 -8.07 11.93 -26.04
N SER A 91 -8.71 11.32 -25.04
CA SER A 91 -9.56 12.10 -24.13
C SER A 91 -8.66 12.77 -23.10
N SER A 92 -8.33 14.05 -23.33
CA SER A 92 -7.60 14.97 -22.43
C SER A 92 -8.34 15.29 -21.12
N LYS A 93 -9.27 14.43 -20.72
CA LYS A 93 -10.07 14.56 -19.52
C LYS A 93 -9.34 13.90 -18.36
N ILE A 94 -8.19 14.50 -18.00
CA ILE A 94 -7.80 14.56 -16.59
C ILE A 94 -8.92 15.37 -15.94
N GLU A 95 -10.07 14.75 -15.63
CA GLU A 95 -11.19 15.49 -15.06
C GLU A 95 -10.76 15.98 -13.66
N ASP A 96 -10.46 17.28 -13.60
CA ASP A 96 -10.93 18.21 -12.57
C ASP A 96 -10.55 17.96 -11.09
N THR A 97 -9.48 17.21 -10.80
CA THR A 97 -9.19 16.82 -9.40
C THR A 97 -7.75 16.99 -8.95
N CYS A 98 -6.91 17.74 -9.69
CA CYS A 98 -5.57 18.08 -9.22
C CYS A 98 -5.65 19.11 -8.08
N GLU A 99 -5.77 18.62 -6.84
CA GLU A 99 -5.84 19.44 -5.65
C GLU A 99 -4.58 19.24 -4.82
N THR A 100 -3.92 20.33 -4.44
CA THR A 100 -2.84 20.31 -3.45
C THR A 100 -3.34 20.95 -2.17
N VAL A 101 -3.38 20.16 -1.10
CA VAL A 101 -3.85 20.58 0.22
C VAL A 101 -2.79 20.29 1.27
N GLU A 102 -2.94 20.91 2.44
CA GLU A 102 -2.21 20.48 3.64
C GLU A 102 -2.54 19.01 3.92
N MET A 103 -1.52 18.19 4.21
CA MET A 103 -1.72 16.76 4.50
C MET A 103 -2.78 16.56 5.59
N ALA A 104 -2.81 17.41 6.62
CA ALA A 104 -3.80 17.38 7.70
C ALA A 104 -5.27 17.45 7.25
N LYS A 105 -5.54 18.04 6.09
CA LYS A 105 -6.87 18.19 5.50
C LYS A 105 -7.12 17.19 4.37
N PHE A 106 -6.09 16.47 3.94
CA PHE A 106 -6.16 15.54 2.82
C PHE A 106 -7.04 14.34 3.17
N LYS A 107 -7.91 13.97 2.22
CA LYS A 107 -8.71 12.75 2.26
C LYS A 107 -8.52 12.03 0.92
N PRO A 108 -7.88 10.86 0.90
CA PRO A 108 -7.67 10.13 -0.34
C PRO A 108 -9.03 9.71 -0.90
N ALA A 109 -9.20 9.82 -2.22
CA ALA A 109 -10.44 9.45 -2.90
C ALA A 109 -10.73 7.93 -2.82
N LEU A 110 -9.67 7.15 -2.64
CA LEU A 110 -9.72 5.71 -2.50
C LEU A 110 -9.17 5.37 -1.11
N GLN A 111 -9.91 4.60 -0.30
CA GLN A 111 -9.48 4.14 1.03
C GLN A 111 -8.36 3.07 0.96
N ILE A 112 -7.54 3.13 -0.08
CA ILE A 112 -6.27 2.39 -0.21
C ILE A 112 -5.38 2.76 0.98
N PRO A 113 -4.40 1.93 1.39
CA PRO A 113 -3.40 2.32 2.38
C PRO A 113 -2.85 3.71 2.06
N SER A 114 -3.35 4.69 2.82
CA SER A 114 -2.83 6.03 2.83
C SER A 114 -1.63 6.04 3.75
N TYR A 115 -0.62 6.83 3.43
CA TYR A 115 0.54 6.91 4.29
C TYR A 115 0.15 7.60 5.60
N PRO A 116 0.35 6.94 6.76
CA PRO A 116 -0.02 7.53 8.03
C PRO A 116 0.79 8.79 8.25
N PHE A 117 0.13 9.86 8.66
CA PHE A 117 0.77 11.08 9.12
C PHE A 117 -0.02 11.61 10.33
N SER A 118 0.68 12.33 11.21
CA SER A 118 0.07 12.84 12.44
C SER A 118 -0.91 13.97 12.12
N LYS A 119 -2.19 13.80 12.50
CA LYS A 119 -3.20 14.87 12.46
C LYS A 119 -3.03 15.91 13.57
N THR A 120 -2.22 15.63 14.59
CA THR A 120 -1.95 16.62 15.64
C THR A 120 -1.02 17.69 15.09
N ALA A 121 -1.52 18.92 15.03
CA ALA A 121 -0.78 20.10 14.59
C ALA A 121 0.38 20.40 15.55
N LYS A 122 1.51 19.71 15.37
CA LYS A 122 2.78 20.14 15.95
C LYS A 122 3.43 21.13 14.97
N PRO A 123 4.04 22.22 15.45
CA PRO A 123 4.77 23.14 14.58
C PRO A 123 5.88 22.40 13.83
N GLY A 124 5.94 22.57 12.51
CA GLY A 124 6.95 22.00 11.64
C GLY A 124 6.43 20.95 10.65
N PRO A 125 7.30 20.47 9.72
CA PRO A 125 6.91 19.49 8.71
C PRO A 125 6.44 18.17 9.34
N PRO A 126 5.43 17.48 8.75
CA PRO A 126 5.00 16.20 9.26
C PRO A 126 6.13 15.17 9.21
N ARG A 127 6.18 14.31 10.24
CA ARG A 127 7.18 13.25 10.31
C ARG A 127 6.74 12.07 9.47
N MET A 128 7.59 11.66 8.53
CA MET A 128 7.37 10.45 7.74
C MET A 128 7.53 9.20 8.61
N THR A 129 6.63 8.24 8.44
CA THR A 129 6.73 6.94 9.11
C THR A 129 7.92 6.14 8.54
N ARG A 130 8.26 5.00 9.15
CA ARG A 130 9.27 4.08 8.58
C ARG A 130 8.62 3.18 7.53
N SER A 131 9.40 2.68 6.57
CA SER A 131 8.94 1.84 5.45
C SER A 131 8.12 0.63 5.88
N ASN A 132 8.56 -0.07 6.93
CA ASN A 132 7.84 -1.18 7.55
C ASN A 132 6.40 -0.82 8.01
N ARG A 133 6.20 0.38 8.56
CA ARG A 133 4.88 0.90 8.93
C ARG A 133 4.09 1.41 7.74
N ALA A 134 4.75 1.92 6.71
CA ALA A 134 4.12 2.36 5.47
C ALA A 134 3.55 1.17 4.69
N LEU A 135 4.38 0.17 4.40
CA LEU A 135 3.96 -1.05 3.69
C LEU A 135 3.16 -2.01 4.60
N LYS A 136 3.11 -1.74 5.91
CA LYS A 136 2.51 -2.60 6.93
C LYS A 136 3.10 -4.01 6.96
N TYR A 137 4.43 -4.09 6.81
CA TYR A 137 5.18 -5.33 6.68
C TYR A 137 6.44 -5.34 7.55
N GLY A 138 6.79 -6.50 8.09
CA GLY A 138 7.92 -6.65 9.01
C GLY A 138 7.67 -5.94 10.35
N PRO A 139 8.65 -5.92 11.29
CA PRO A 139 8.47 -5.30 12.60
C PRO A 139 7.91 -3.88 12.46
N PRO A 140 6.88 -3.43 13.20
CA PRO A 140 6.31 -4.06 14.40
C PRO A 140 5.33 -5.21 14.12
N TYR A 141 5.04 -5.51 12.86
CA TYR A 141 4.15 -6.60 12.47
C TYR A 141 4.90 -7.93 12.43
N ASN A 142 4.39 -8.91 13.16
CA ASN A 142 4.97 -10.24 13.16
C ASN A 142 4.43 -11.01 11.96
N TYR A 143 5.27 -11.13 10.93
CA TYR A 143 5.02 -11.98 9.77
C TYR A 143 5.69 -13.34 9.96
N THR A 144 4.97 -14.40 9.63
CA THR A 144 5.48 -15.77 9.66
C THR A 144 5.24 -16.45 8.33
N TYR A 145 6.23 -17.20 7.87
CA TYR A 145 6.08 -18.06 6.71
C TYR A 145 4.99 -19.11 6.96
N LEU A 146 4.10 -19.21 5.97
CA LEU A 146 2.99 -20.14 5.93
C LEU A 146 3.37 -21.36 5.09
N GLU A 147 3.57 -21.14 3.79
CA GLU A 147 3.81 -22.18 2.79
C GLU A 147 4.37 -21.60 1.48
N ASP A 148 4.83 -22.48 0.58
CA ASP A 148 5.04 -22.18 -0.83
C ASP A 148 3.72 -22.36 -1.57
N HIS A 149 3.34 -21.38 -2.39
CA HIS A 149 2.04 -21.34 -3.05
C HIS A 149 2.12 -21.07 -4.54
N ILE A 150 1.28 -21.77 -5.31
CA ILE A 150 1.04 -21.56 -6.75
C ILE A 150 -0.47 -21.62 -6.96
N GLY A 151 -1.07 -20.50 -7.35
CA GLY A 151 -2.52 -20.45 -7.56
C GLY A 151 -2.97 -19.25 -8.36
N LYS A 152 -4.30 -19.09 -8.47
CA LYS A 152 -4.93 -18.00 -9.22
C LYS A 152 -4.58 -16.62 -8.64
N GLU A 153 -4.52 -16.51 -7.32
CA GLU A 153 -4.12 -15.35 -6.53
C GLU A 153 -2.67 -14.92 -6.77
N THR A 154 -1.76 -15.86 -7.09
CA THR A 154 -0.38 -15.55 -7.49
C THR A 154 -0.21 -15.55 -9.01
N ARG A 155 -1.30 -15.63 -9.78
CA ARG A 155 -1.28 -15.77 -11.26
C ARG A 155 -0.38 -16.92 -11.73
N ASN A 156 -0.39 -18.01 -10.97
CA ASN A 156 0.45 -19.20 -11.13
C ASN A 156 1.96 -18.95 -11.00
N ILE A 157 2.37 -17.85 -10.37
CA ILE A 157 3.77 -17.57 -10.03
C ILE A 157 4.06 -18.24 -8.68
N LYS A 158 5.14 -19.03 -8.63
CA LYS A 158 5.60 -19.64 -7.39
C LYS A 158 6.00 -18.55 -6.39
N SER A 159 5.33 -18.56 -5.25
CA SER A 159 5.49 -17.53 -4.22
C SER A 159 5.60 -18.13 -2.83
N GLU A 160 6.46 -17.58 -1.99
CA GLU A 160 6.48 -17.83 -0.56
C GLU A 160 5.39 -16.97 0.11
N VAL A 161 4.56 -17.55 0.96
CA VAL A 161 3.46 -16.84 1.62
C VAL A 161 3.85 -16.49 3.05
N PHE A 162 3.83 -15.20 3.37
CA PHE A 162 4.06 -14.69 4.71
C PHE A 162 2.77 -14.12 5.28
N ARG A 163 2.34 -14.62 6.44
CA ARG A 163 1.12 -14.15 7.12
C ARG A 163 1.48 -13.35 8.35
N GLY A 164 0.90 -12.16 8.48
CA GLY A 164 1.04 -11.31 9.66
C GLY A 164 -0.30 -10.76 10.15
N CYS A 165 -0.28 -10.12 11.31
CA CYS A 165 -1.41 -9.33 11.82
C CYS A 165 -1.02 -7.85 11.83
N ILE A 166 -1.73 -7.06 11.04
CA ILE A 166 -1.64 -5.61 10.97
C ILE A 166 -2.61 -5.04 12.00
N ASN A 167 -2.07 -4.42 13.04
CA ASN A 167 -2.86 -3.63 13.98
C ASN A 167 -2.95 -2.19 13.46
N GLU A 168 -4.15 -1.73 13.11
CA GLU A 168 -4.39 -0.37 12.68
C GLU A 168 -4.87 0.48 13.87
N GLU A 169 -3.90 1.10 14.56
CA GLU A 169 -4.15 1.90 15.77
C GLU A 169 -5.21 3.00 15.53
N HIS A 170 -5.23 3.60 14.34
CA HIS A 170 -6.13 4.70 14.03
C HIS A 170 -7.58 4.30 13.80
N LEU A 171 -7.81 3.04 13.39
CA LEU A 171 -9.13 2.54 13.05
C LEU A 171 -9.62 1.48 14.06
N ASN A 172 -8.82 1.19 15.09
CA ASN A 172 -9.11 0.24 16.15
C ASN A 172 -9.55 -1.15 15.63
N PHE A 173 -8.89 -1.63 14.57
CA PHE A 173 -9.09 -2.98 14.07
C PHE A 173 -7.77 -3.67 13.76
N SER A 174 -7.82 -4.99 13.69
CA SER A 174 -6.71 -5.85 13.31
C SER A 174 -7.06 -6.59 12.03
N LEU A 175 -6.10 -6.64 11.12
CA LEU A 175 -6.20 -7.28 9.82
C LEU A 175 -5.16 -8.37 9.77
N ARG A 176 -5.54 -9.62 9.52
CA ARG A 176 -4.54 -10.59 9.05
C ARG A 176 -4.14 -10.18 7.64
N SER A 177 -2.88 -10.23 7.28
CA SER A 177 -2.42 -9.91 5.94
C SER A 177 -1.51 -11.03 5.45
N ASN A 178 -1.80 -11.59 4.28
CA ASN A 178 -0.89 -12.48 3.57
C ASN A 178 -0.05 -11.65 2.60
N PHE A 179 1.26 -11.85 2.54
CA PHE A 179 2.15 -11.31 1.53
C PHE A 179 2.66 -12.47 0.68
N TYR A 180 2.38 -12.45 -0.61
CA TYR A 180 2.92 -13.41 -1.57
C TYR A 180 4.23 -12.86 -2.12
N TRP A 181 5.34 -13.53 -1.87
CA TRP A 181 6.66 -13.14 -2.35
C TRP A 181 7.11 -14.07 -3.47
N GLY A 182 7.21 -13.55 -4.69
CA GLY A 182 7.72 -14.34 -5.81
C GLY A 182 9.17 -14.76 -5.56
N SER A 183 9.46 -16.05 -5.71
CA SER A 183 10.83 -16.53 -5.85
C SER A 183 11.30 -16.27 -7.28
N GLU A 184 12.56 -15.86 -7.47
CA GLU A 184 13.15 -15.65 -8.81
C GLU A 184 12.98 -16.87 -9.73
#